data_AF-A0A355TQP2-F1
#
_entry.id   AF-A0A355TQP2-F1
#
_cell.length_a   1.000
_cell.length_b   1.000
_cell.length_c   1.000
_cell.angle_alpha   90.00
_cell.angle_beta   90.00
_cell.angle_gamma   90.00
#
_symmetry.space_group_name_H-M   'P 1'
#
loop_
_entity.id
_entity.type
_entity.pdbx_description
1 polymer ?
#
loop_
_entity_poly.entity_id
_entity_poly.type
_entity_poly.pdbx_seq_one_letter_code
_entity_poly.pdbx_strand_id
1 'polypeptide(L)'
;MNILVLNCGSSTVKFQIIQTDSEMMKNGTERCLASGNCEKIGSEEALYSMKATDTDGIKGVRSLKDHREAIIAIFDWINSGKTGIEGVNSLKDIDAVGHRILHSGERFNKSILIDDEVLQGILDLACLGPLHQLAQHKGILACREILGKDIPQTAVFDTSFHSTMEPKVFLYGLPYEYYERYKIRRYGFHGTSHRYITNKYAEVTNTPLDKVNIISLHLGNGSSVAAVKGGKCVDTSMGFTPLEGLLMGTRCGDLDASILPFIMEKENLTPAQVDTLI
;
A
#
# COMPACT_ATOMS: atom_id res chain seq x y z
N MET A 1 3.27 -22.41 2.94
CA MET A 1 2.17 -21.76 2.19
C MET A 1 2.78 -20.82 1.16
N ASN A 2 2.14 -20.66 0.00
CA ASN A 2 2.50 -19.70 -1.03
C ASN A 2 1.50 -18.53 -1.01
N ILE A 3 1.97 -17.34 -0.64
CA ILE A 3 1.16 -16.14 -0.48
C ILE A 3 1.41 -15.23 -1.67
N LEU A 4 0.36 -14.94 -2.45
CA LEU A 4 0.41 -13.89 -3.46
C LEU A 4 0.23 -12.53 -2.80
N VAL A 5 1.23 -11.65 -2.90
CA VAL A 5 1.16 -10.29 -2.39
C VAL A 5 0.95 -9.34 -3.55
N LEU A 6 -0.07 -8.50 -3.48
CA LEU A 6 -0.44 -7.52 -4.50
C LEU A 6 -0.36 -6.09 -3.97
N ASN A 7 0.16 -5.20 -4.81
CA ASN A 7 0.18 -3.77 -4.58
C ASN A 7 -0.30 -3.06 -5.86
N CYS A 8 -1.60 -2.75 -5.89
CA CYS A 8 -2.22 -1.97 -6.95
C CYS A 8 -2.04 -0.46 -6.66
N GLY A 9 -1.23 0.21 -7.47
CA GLY A 9 -1.14 1.68 -7.50
C GLY A 9 -2.10 2.28 -8.53
N SER A 10 -2.07 3.60 -8.73
CA SER A 10 -2.95 4.28 -9.70
C SER A 10 -2.81 3.76 -11.14
N SER A 11 -1.58 3.51 -11.61
CA SER A 11 -1.27 3.03 -12.96
C SER A 11 -0.31 1.84 -12.98
N THR A 12 -0.17 1.16 -11.84
CA THR A 12 0.75 0.03 -11.67
C THR A 12 0.12 -1.11 -10.87
N VAL A 13 0.56 -2.33 -11.11
CA VAL A 13 0.34 -3.48 -10.22
C VAL A 13 1.69 -4.12 -9.99
N LYS A 14 2.13 -4.22 -8.73
CA LYS A 14 3.31 -5.00 -8.35
C LYS A 14 2.85 -6.25 -7.63
N PHE A 15 3.56 -7.35 -7.83
CA PHE A 15 3.29 -8.58 -7.11
C PHE A 15 4.55 -9.33 -6.68
N GLN A 16 4.39 -10.14 -5.65
CA GLN A 16 5.34 -11.16 -5.25
C GLN A 16 4.59 -12.45 -4.88
N ILE A 17 5.24 -13.60 -5.06
CA ILE A 17 4.80 -14.86 -4.48
C ILE A 17 5.82 -15.21 -3.40
N ILE A 18 5.37 -15.27 -2.15
CA ILE A 18 6.21 -15.52 -0.99
C ILE A 18 5.86 -16.88 -0.41
N GLN A 19 6.85 -17.77 -0.35
CA GLN A 19 6.73 -18.99 0.42
C GLN A 19 7.05 -18.72 1.88
N THR A 20 6.09 -19.04 2.75
CA THR A 20 6.23 -18.81 4.18
C THR A 20 5.35 -19.78 5.00
N ASP A 21 5.66 -19.89 6.28
CA ASP A 21 4.86 -20.49 7.33
C ASP A 21 5.18 -19.82 8.68
N SER A 22 4.57 -20.30 9.76
CA SER A 22 4.75 -19.70 11.09
C SER A 22 6.19 -19.79 11.61
N GLU A 23 6.93 -20.84 11.26
CA GLU A 23 8.33 -20.99 11.67
C GLU A 23 9.26 -20.17 10.77
N MET A 24 8.99 -20.12 9.46
CA MET A 24 9.75 -19.28 8.53
C MET A 24 9.66 -17.80 8.91
N MET A 25 8.45 -17.30 9.23
CA MET A 25 8.27 -15.91 9.67
C MET A 25 9.02 -15.59 10.97
N LYS A 26 9.07 -16.52 11.93
CA LYS A 26 9.81 -16.32 13.19
C LYS A 26 11.32 -16.27 12.97
N ASN A 27 11.80 -17.08 12.04
CA ASN A 27 13.23 -17.23 11.76
C ASN A 27 13.72 -16.29 10.65
N GLY A 28 12.83 -15.53 10.00
CA GLY A 28 13.16 -14.67 8.86
C GLY A 28 13.66 -15.45 7.65
N THR A 29 13.12 -16.64 7.41
CA THR A 29 13.54 -17.55 6.34
C THR A 29 12.52 -17.68 5.21
N GLU A 30 11.50 -16.81 5.17
CA GLU A 30 10.59 -16.68 4.03
C GLU A 30 11.34 -16.49 2.70
N ARG A 31 10.83 -17.11 1.63
CA ARG A 31 11.44 -17.06 0.31
C ARG A 31 10.53 -16.32 -0.67
N CYS A 32 11.07 -15.30 -1.33
CA CYS A 32 10.43 -14.76 -2.53
C CYS A 32 10.65 -15.76 -3.66
N LEU A 33 9.58 -16.37 -4.18
CA LEU A 33 9.63 -17.35 -5.28
C LEU A 33 9.49 -16.67 -6.65
N ALA A 34 8.75 -15.57 -6.70
CA ALA A 34 8.49 -14.82 -7.92
C ALA A 34 8.19 -13.36 -7.60
N SER A 35 8.48 -12.49 -8.55
CA SER A 35 8.11 -11.07 -8.47
C SER A 35 7.86 -10.50 -9.85
N GLY A 36 7.07 -9.42 -9.89
CA GLY A 36 6.86 -8.70 -11.13
C GLY A 36 6.08 -7.43 -10.97
N ASN A 37 5.93 -6.73 -12.08
CA ASN A 37 5.14 -5.52 -12.20
C ASN A 37 4.45 -5.42 -13.56
N CYS A 38 3.34 -4.68 -13.55
CA CYS A 38 2.70 -4.09 -14.70
C CYS A 38 2.70 -2.58 -14.47
N GLU A 39 3.14 -1.81 -15.45
CA GLU A 39 3.27 -0.35 -15.40
C GLU A 39 2.58 0.30 -16.59
N LYS A 40 2.21 1.58 -16.45
CA LYS A 40 1.43 2.32 -17.46
C LYS A 40 0.08 1.64 -17.79
N ILE A 41 -0.58 1.06 -16.79
CA ILE A 41 -1.93 0.52 -16.93
C ILE A 41 -2.90 1.64 -17.35
N GLY A 42 -3.83 1.34 -18.25
CA GLY A 42 -4.67 2.32 -18.94
C GLY A 42 -4.11 2.76 -20.30
N SER A 43 -3.04 2.11 -20.78
CA SER A 43 -2.36 2.39 -22.06
C SER A 43 -2.33 1.15 -22.95
N GLU A 44 -2.27 1.37 -24.27
CA GLU A 44 -1.96 0.34 -25.27
C GLU A 44 -0.51 -0.18 -25.15
N GLU A 45 0.36 0.63 -24.53
CA GLU A 45 1.79 0.34 -24.33
C GLU A 45 2.14 0.10 -22.86
N ALA A 46 1.29 -0.63 -22.13
CA ALA A 46 1.60 -1.02 -20.76
C ALA A 46 2.81 -1.95 -20.74
N LEU A 47 3.74 -1.69 -19.82
CA LEU A 47 4.95 -2.49 -19.64
C LEU A 47 4.66 -3.60 -18.64
N TYR A 48 5.16 -4.80 -18.90
CA TYR A 48 5.15 -5.86 -17.89
C TYR A 48 6.53 -6.48 -17.75
N SER A 49 6.85 -6.91 -16.53
CA SER A 49 8.06 -7.63 -16.18
C SER A 49 7.74 -8.64 -15.08
N MET A 50 7.99 -9.92 -15.30
CA MET A 50 7.63 -11.00 -14.38
C MET A 50 8.74 -12.05 -14.37
N LYS A 51 9.20 -12.46 -13.20
CA LYS A 51 10.26 -13.45 -13.08
C LYS A 51 10.05 -14.36 -11.88
N ALA A 52 10.38 -15.64 -12.05
CA ALA A 52 10.71 -16.50 -10.92
C ALA A 52 12.09 -16.11 -10.39
N THR A 53 12.34 -16.38 -9.12
CA THR A 53 13.66 -16.16 -8.50
C THR A 53 14.72 -16.97 -9.25
N ASP A 54 15.89 -16.36 -9.46
CA ASP A 54 17.02 -16.93 -10.20
C ASP A 54 16.75 -17.33 -11.66
N THR A 55 15.75 -16.69 -12.28
CA THR A 55 15.46 -16.83 -13.73
C THR A 55 15.53 -15.49 -14.46
N ASP A 56 15.70 -15.53 -15.78
CA ASP A 56 15.68 -14.32 -16.63
C ASP A 56 14.30 -13.66 -16.72
N GLY A 57 13.23 -14.42 -16.43
CA GLY A 57 11.84 -13.97 -16.51
C GLY A 57 11.37 -13.59 -17.91
N ILE A 58 10.26 -12.85 -17.95
CA ILE A 58 9.67 -12.28 -19.17
C ILE A 58 9.48 -10.78 -18.98
N LYS A 59 9.62 -10.04 -20.06
CA LYS A 59 9.27 -8.62 -20.12
C LYS A 59 8.73 -8.27 -21.51
N GLY A 60 7.89 -7.26 -21.56
CA GLY A 60 7.37 -6.80 -22.85
C GLY A 60 6.38 -5.65 -22.71
N VAL A 61 5.72 -5.39 -23.83
CA VAL A 61 4.68 -4.38 -23.94
C VAL A 61 3.39 -5.07 -24.35
N ARG A 62 2.27 -4.68 -23.75
CA ARG A 62 0.94 -5.12 -24.15
C ARG A 62 -0.10 -4.06 -23.78
N SER A 63 -1.26 -4.14 -24.40
CA SER A 63 -2.43 -3.38 -23.96
C SER A 63 -2.93 -3.92 -22.63
N LEU A 64 -3.05 -3.05 -21.62
CA LEU A 64 -3.69 -3.33 -20.32
C LEU A 64 -4.60 -2.16 -19.98
N LYS A 65 -5.90 -2.31 -20.21
CA LYS A 65 -6.88 -1.21 -20.05
C LYS A 65 -7.12 -0.84 -18.59
N ASP A 66 -7.02 -1.82 -17.70
CA ASP A 66 -7.23 -1.62 -16.27
C ASP A 66 -6.49 -2.65 -15.41
N HIS A 67 -6.63 -2.52 -14.10
CA HIS A 67 -6.04 -3.42 -13.11
C HIS A 67 -6.54 -4.85 -13.22
N ARG A 68 -7.76 -5.07 -13.72
CA ARG A 68 -8.30 -6.42 -13.90
C ARG A 68 -7.53 -7.15 -14.99
N GLU A 69 -7.29 -6.51 -16.13
CA GLU A 69 -6.46 -7.07 -17.21
C GLU A 69 -5.01 -7.30 -16.75
N ALA A 70 -4.46 -6.41 -15.93
CA ALA A 70 -3.12 -6.58 -15.37
C ALA A 70 -3.02 -7.80 -14.43
N ILE A 71 -4.03 -8.03 -13.58
CA ILE A 71 -4.11 -9.20 -12.70
C ILE A 71 -4.29 -10.48 -13.52
N ILE A 72 -5.13 -10.47 -14.56
CA ILE A 72 -5.28 -11.61 -15.48
C ILE A 72 -3.95 -11.94 -16.14
N ALA A 73 -3.19 -10.95 -16.61
CA ALA A 73 -1.88 -11.19 -17.21
C ALA A 73 -0.89 -11.87 -16.24
N ILE A 74 -0.92 -11.51 -14.96
CA ILE A 74 -0.12 -12.16 -13.91
C ILE A 74 -0.58 -13.61 -13.72
N PHE A 75 -1.89 -13.85 -13.71
CA PHE A 75 -2.46 -15.18 -13.50
C PHE A 75 -2.24 -16.12 -14.70
N ASP A 76 -2.36 -15.60 -15.92
CA ASP A 76 -2.02 -16.32 -17.15
C ASP A 76 -0.56 -16.75 -17.15
N TRP A 77 0.34 -15.85 -16.69
CA TRP A 77 1.74 -16.19 -16.54
C TRP A 77 1.93 -17.31 -15.51
N ILE A 78 1.37 -17.18 -14.29
CA ILE A 78 1.44 -18.22 -13.26
C ILE A 78 0.93 -19.57 -13.78
N ASN A 79 -0.18 -19.56 -14.53
CA ASN A 79 -0.83 -20.77 -15.04
C ASN A 79 -0.20 -21.31 -16.34
N SER A 80 0.83 -20.66 -16.89
CA SER A 80 1.48 -21.08 -18.14
C SER A 80 2.26 -22.40 -18.04
N GLY A 81 2.53 -22.88 -16.82
CA GLY A 81 3.28 -24.11 -16.56
C GLY A 81 4.76 -24.06 -16.94
N LYS A 82 5.28 -22.90 -17.36
CA LYS A 82 6.68 -22.68 -17.80
C LYS A 82 7.35 -21.52 -17.07
N THR A 83 6.89 -21.21 -15.87
CA THR A 83 7.33 -20.05 -15.09
C THR A 83 8.66 -20.27 -14.38
N GLY A 84 8.99 -21.52 -14.04
CA GLY A 84 10.15 -21.85 -13.21
C GLY A 84 9.96 -21.53 -11.71
N ILE A 85 8.73 -21.23 -11.27
CA ILE A 85 8.43 -20.94 -9.87
C ILE A 85 8.41 -22.26 -9.08
N GLU A 86 9.35 -22.43 -8.16
CA GLU A 86 9.43 -23.62 -7.32
C GLU A 86 8.15 -23.81 -6.51
N GLY A 87 7.50 -24.97 -6.63
CA GLY A 87 6.30 -25.29 -5.85
C GLY A 87 5.02 -24.56 -6.27
N VAL A 88 5.00 -23.88 -7.43
CA VAL A 88 3.81 -23.22 -8.00
C VAL A 88 3.69 -23.55 -9.49
N ASN A 89 2.80 -24.50 -9.82
CA ASN A 89 2.54 -24.93 -11.19
C ASN A 89 1.25 -24.32 -11.75
N SER A 90 0.33 -23.89 -10.88
CA SER A 90 -0.94 -23.28 -11.26
C SER A 90 -1.47 -22.36 -10.15
N LEU A 91 -2.59 -21.68 -10.42
CA LEU A 91 -3.27 -20.86 -9.42
C LEU A 91 -3.75 -21.65 -8.19
N LYS A 92 -3.90 -22.98 -8.30
CA LYS A 92 -4.30 -23.84 -7.17
C LYS A 92 -3.21 -23.97 -6.10
N ASP A 93 -1.96 -23.65 -6.44
CA ASP A 93 -0.83 -23.68 -5.52
C ASP A 93 -0.69 -22.35 -4.75
N ILE A 94 -1.60 -21.39 -4.96
CA ILE A 94 -1.68 -20.14 -4.19
C ILE A 94 -2.63 -20.36 -3.01
N ASP A 95 -2.10 -20.26 -1.79
CA ASP A 95 -2.86 -20.55 -0.58
C ASP A 95 -3.65 -19.33 -0.05
N ALA A 96 -3.17 -18.11 -0.32
CA ALA A 96 -3.82 -16.87 0.09
C ALA A 96 -3.34 -15.66 -0.72
N VAL A 97 -4.09 -14.56 -0.65
CA VAL A 97 -3.73 -13.27 -1.25
C VAL A 97 -3.66 -12.15 -0.21
N GLY A 98 -2.54 -11.43 -0.16
CA GLY A 98 -2.38 -10.21 0.62
C GLY A 98 -2.45 -8.97 -0.27
N HIS A 99 -3.33 -8.03 0.04
CA HIS A 99 -3.48 -6.77 -0.70
C HIS A 99 -2.97 -5.61 0.14
N ARG A 100 -2.01 -4.86 -0.38
CA ARG A 100 -1.67 -3.55 0.18
C ARG A 100 -2.79 -2.56 -0.15
N ILE A 101 -3.36 -1.97 0.89
CA ILE A 101 -4.39 -0.94 0.78
C ILE A 101 -3.85 0.40 1.28
N LEU A 102 -4.10 1.48 0.54
CA LEU A 102 -3.56 2.80 0.90
C LEU A 102 -4.23 3.31 2.18
N HIS A 103 -5.57 3.36 2.17
CA HIS A 103 -6.33 4.02 3.22
C HIS A 103 -7.24 3.06 3.99
N SER A 104 -7.20 3.13 5.32
CA SER A 104 -8.09 2.40 6.23
C SER A 104 -9.20 3.28 6.81
N GLY A 105 -9.04 4.60 6.69
CA GLY A 105 -9.86 5.57 7.41
C GLY A 105 -9.76 5.35 8.91
N GLU A 106 -10.83 5.70 9.62
CA GLU A 106 -11.01 5.36 11.03
C GLU A 106 -11.59 3.95 11.21
N ARG A 107 -12.01 3.29 10.11
CA ARG A 107 -12.76 2.04 10.15
C ARG A 107 -11.88 0.82 10.41
N PHE A 108 -10.69 0.75 9.81
CA PHE A 108 -9.81 -0.41 9.93
C PHE A 108 -8.50 -0.05 10.65
N ASN A 109 -8.25 -0.65 11.81
CA ASN A 109 -7.05 -0.35 12.62
C ASN A 109 -5.98 -1.46 12.56
N LYS A 110 -6.25 -2.54 11.80
CA LYS A 110 -5.35 -3.68 11.61
C LYS A 110 -5.62 -4.35 10.27
N SER A 111 -4.75 -5.27 9.87
CA SER A 111 -5.02 -6.15 8.74
C SER A 111 -6.26 -7.00 9.00
N ILE A 112 -7.09 -7.21 7.98
CA ILE A 112 -8.38 -7.91 8.11
C ILE A 112 -8.61 -8.83 6.92
N LEU A 113 -9.26 -9.98 7.16
CA LEU A 113 -9.77 -10.81 6.09
C LEU A 113 -10.83 -10.06 5.29
N ILE A 114 -10.79 -10.21 3.97
CA ILE A 114 -11.68 -9.51 3.06
C ILE A 114 -12.96 -10.34 2.89
N ASP A 115 -14.07 -9.79 3.35
CA ASP A 115 -15.42 -10.19 2.99
C ASP A 115 -16.10 -9.07 2.16
N ASP A 116 -17.41 -9.20 1.93
CA ASP A 116 -18.18 -8.21 1.17
C ASP A 116 -18.29 -6.86 1.90
N GLU A 117 -18.31 -6.86 3.24
CA GLU A 117 -18.39 -5.63 4.03
C GLU A 117 -17.05 -4.87 4.00
N VAL A 118 -15.93 -5.58 4.16
CA VAL A 118 -14.59 -5.01 4.05
C VAL A 118 -14.36 -4.47 2.65
N LEU A 119 -14.77 -5.21 1.61
CA LEU A 119 -14.64 -4.77 0.23
C LEU A 119 -15.42 -3.46 -0.02
N GLN A 120 -16.66 -3.38 0.44
CA GLN A 120 -17.45 -2.15 0.35
C GLN A 120 -16.80 -1.01 1.16
N GLY A 121 -16.30 -1.30 2.36
CA GLY A 121 -15.60 -0.30 3.17
C GLY A 121 -14.32 0.24 2.53
N ILE A 122 -13.60 -0.58 1.76
CA ILE A 122 -12.46 -0.12 0.95
C ILE A 122 -12.95 0.83 -0.15
N LEU A 123 -14.08 0.54 -0.81
CA LEU A 123 -14.67 1.40 -1.83
C LEU A 123 -15.16 2.73 -1.26
N ASP A 124 -15.81 2.72 -0.10
CA ASP A 124 -16.32 3.92 0.57
C ASP A 124 -15.19 4.90 0.92
N LEU A 125 -13.98 4.39 1.16
CA LEU A 125 -12.78 5.18 1.43
C LEU A 125 -12.13 5.77 0.17
N ALA A 126 -12.71 5.55 -1.02
CA ALA A 126 -12.20 6.16 -2.25
C ALA A 126 -12.21 7.70 -2.20
N CYS A 127 -13.05 8.33 -1.39
CA CYS A 127 -13.00 9.78 -1.19
C CYS A 127 -11.68 10.28 -0.58
N LEU A 128 -10.95 9.44 0.16
CA LEU A 128 -9.67 9.77 0.81
C LEU A 128 -8.45 9.42 -0.05
N GLY A 129 -8.63 8.68 -1.13
CA GLY A 129 -7.54 8.23 -1.99
C GLY A 129 -8.02 7.66 -3.32
N PRO A 130 -8.73 8.45 -4.14
CA PRO A 130 -9.59 7.94 -5.22
C PRO A 130 -8.84 7.08 -6.23
N LEU A 131 -7.67 7.53 -6.68
CA LEU A 131 -6.89 6.81 -7.69
C LEU A 131 -6.36 5.47 -7.18
N HIS A 132 -5.90 5.40 -5.94
CA HIS A 132 -5.30 4.19 -5.38
C HIS A 132 -6.36 3.22 -4.87
N GLN A 133 -7.35 3.72 -4.15
CA GLN A 133 -8.35 2.89 -3.48
C GLN A 133 -9.26 2.19 -4.52
N LEU A 134 -9.62 2.89 -5.61
CA LEU A 134 -10.38 2.28 -6.71
C LEU A 134 -9.57 1.19 -7.44
N ALA A 135 -8.29 1.44 -7.69
CA ALA A 135 -7.38 0.45 -8.26
C ALA A 135 -7.25 -0.81 -7.38
N GLN A 136 -7.10 -0.62 -6.07
CA GLN A 136 -7.00 -1.69 -5.07
C GLN A 136 -8.31 -2.49 -4.98
N HIS A 137 -9.46 -1.81 -4.95
CA HIS A 137 -10.77 -2.46 -4.98
C HIS A 137 -10.95 -3.33 -6.23
N LYS A 138 -10.57 -2.82 -7.42
CA LYS A 138 -10.59 -3.61 -8.67
C LYS A 138 -9.67 -4.83 -8.60
N GLY A 139 -8.47 -4.68 -8.03
CA GLY A 139 -7.52 -5.79 -7.86
C GLY A 139 -8.08 -6.92 -6.97
N ILE A 140 -8.72 -6.56 -5.86
CA ILE A 140 -9.39 -7.52 -4.97
C ILE A 140 -10.51 -8.25 -5.70
N LEU A 141 -11.39 -7.51 -6.39
CA LEU A 141 -12.48 -8.09 -7.17
C LEU A 141 -11.97 -9.09 -8.22
N ALA A 142 -10.95 -8.72 -8.99
CA ALA A 142 -10.34 -9.60 -9.99
C ALA A 142 -9.81 -10.89 -9.35
N CYS A 143 -9.17 -10.80 -8.19
CA CYS A 143 -8.69 -11.99 -7.47
C CYS A 143 -9.85 -12.88 -7.02
N ARG A 144 -10.94 -12.30 -6.47
CA ARG A 144 -12.11 -13.08 -6.03
C ARG A 144 -12.83 -13.75 -7.19
N GLU A 145 -12.91 -13.09 -8.35
CA GLU A 145 -13.51 -13.65 -9.57
C GLU A 145 -12.71 -14.85 -10.09
N ILE A 146 -11.37 -14.77 -10.10
CA ILE A 146 -10.53 -15.76 -10.78
C ILE A 146 -10.10 -16.90 -9.86
N LEU A 147 -9.70 -16.59 -8.61
CA LEU A 147 -9.25 -17.60 -7.63
C LEU A 147 -10.42 -18.28 -6.91
N GLY A 148 -11.62 -17.70 -7.01
CA GLY A 148 -12.80 -18.15 -6.27
C GLY A 148 -12.86 -17.58 -4.86
N LYS A 149 -14.00 -17.83 -4.20
CA LYS A 149 -14.28 -17.31 -2.85
C LYS A 149 -13.58 -18.07 -1.73
N ASP A 150 -13.09 -19.27 -2.00
CA ASP A 150 -12.49 -20.15 -0.99
C ASP A 150 -11.03 -19.78 -0.67
N ILE A 151 -10.36 -19.04 -1.57
CA ILE A 151 -9.00 -18.54 -1.32
C ILE A 151 -9.07 -17.30 -0.41
N PRO A 152 -8.52 -17.36 0.82
CA PRO A 152 -8.57 -16.24 1.74
C PRO A 152 -7.77 -15.05 1.20
N GLN A 153 -8.37 -13.86 1.29
CA GLN A 153 -7.73 -12.60 0.93
C GLN A 153 -7.68 -11.67 2.13
N THR A 154 -6.57 -10.96 2.32
CA THR A 154 -6.37 -10.04 3.44
C THR A 154 -6.06 -8.63 2.95
N ALA A 155 -6.70 -7.63 3.53
CA ALA A 155 -6.35 -6.22 3.34
C ALA A 155 -5.31 -5.79 4.39
N VAL A 156 -4.20 -5.21 3.94
CA VAL A 156 -3.12 -4.69 4.79
C VAL A 156 -2.99 -3.19 4.53
N PHE A 157 -3.43 -2.38 5.48
CA PHE A 157 -3.55 -0.93 5.28
C PHE A 157 -2.30 -0.16 5.71
N ASP A 158 -1.84 0.75 4.86
CA ASP A 158 -0.70 1.64 5.15
C ASP A 158 -0.95 2.65 6.28
N THR A 159 -2.21 2.95 6.54
CA THR A 159 -2.67 3.92 7.56
C THR A 159 -2.94 3.23 8.92
N SER A 160 -3.08 1.91 8.95
CA SER A 160 -3.51 1.17 10.17
C SER A 160 -2.55 1.29 11.35
N PHE A 161 -1.22 1.30 11.12
CA PHE A 161 -0.22 1.40 12.19
C PHE A 161 -0.33 2.72 12.97
N HIS A 162 -0.74 3.78 12.27
CA HIS A 162 -0.86 5.13 12.78
C HIS A 162 -2.17 5.40 13.51
N SER A 163 -3.12 4.46 13.48
CA SER A 163 -4.43 4.57 14.16
C SER A 163 -4.33 4.71 15.69
N THR A 164 -3.14 4.52 16.25
CA THR A 164 -2.86 4.66 17.69
C THR A 164 -2.54 6.10 18.12
N MET A 165 -2.44 7.05 17.19
CA MET A 165 -2.27 8.47 17.50
C MET A 165 -3.46 9.04 18.28
N GLU A 166 -3.17 9.85 19.28
CA GLU A 166 -4.18 10.55 20.08
C GLU A 166 -4.75 11.78 19.33
N PRO A 167 -5.97 12.25 19.66
CA PRO A 167 -6.60 13.41 19.02
C PRO A 167 -5.73 14.66 18.93
N LYS A 168 -4.93 14.94 19.97
CA LYS A 168 -4.01 16.09 20.00
C LYS A 168 -2.92 16.05 18.92
N VAL A 169 -2.68 14.88 18.32
CA VAL A 169 -1.68 14.66 17.27
C VAL A 169 -2.32 14.68 15.89
N PHE A 170 -3.50 14.06 15.75
CA PHE A 170 -4.10 13.90 14.43
C PHE A 170 -5.06 15.01 14.01
N LEU A 171 -5.53 15.84 14.95
CA LEU A 171 -6.39 16.97 14.62
C LEU A 171 -5.55 18.15 14.14
N TYR A 172 -5.89 18.69 12.96
CA TYR A 172 -5.32 19.94 12.49
C TYR A 172 -5.99 21.14 13.18
N GLY A 173 -5.29 22.28 13.22
CA GLY A 173 -5.83 23.57 13.68
C GLY A 173 -6.84 24.20 12.72
N LEU A 174 -7.80 23.41 12.24
CA LEU A 174 -8.90 23.82 11.38
C LEU A 174 -10.22 23.79 12.18
N PRO A 175 -11.29 24.47 11.71
CA PRO A 175 -12.62 24.31 12.28
C PRO A 175 -13.01 22.83 12.41
N TYR A 176 -13.51 22.45 13.58
CA TYR A 176 -13.72 21.05 13.95
C TYR A 176 -14.74 20.34 13.04
N GLU A 177 -15.66 21.10 12.43
CA GLU A 177 -16.67 20.53 11.53
C GLU A 177 -16.05 19.85 10.31
N TYR A 178 -14.84 20.24 9.88
CA TYR A 178 -14.13 19.59 8.78
C TYR A 178 -13.67 18.18 9.14
N TYR A 179 -13.27 17.95 10.39
CA TYR A 179 -13.02 16.61 10.91
C TYR A 179 -14.32 15.81 11.00
N GLU A 180 -15.38 16.39 11.57
CA GLU A 180 -16.65 15.65 11.74
C GLU A 180 -17.27 15.23 10.42
N ARG A 181 -17.31 16.14 9.43
CA ARG A 181 -18.00 15.92 8.15
C ARG A 181 -17.16 15.17 7.12
N TYR A 182 -15.87 15.49 7.03
CA TYR A 182 -15.00 14.99 5.96
C TYR A 182 -13.86 14.14 6.46
N LYS A 183 -13.74 13.96 7.78
CA LYS A 183 -12.68 13.17 8.40
C LYS A 183 -11.29 13.67 7.99
N ILE A 184 -11.14 14.99 7.90
CA ILE A 184 -9.84 15.65 7.70
C ILE A 184 -9.06 15.55 9.01
N ARG A 185 -8.01 14.72 8.98
CA ARG A 185 -7.11 14.43 10.09
C ARG A 185 -5.79 13.88 9.55
N ARG A 186 -4.76 13.83 10.38
CA ARG A 186 -3.55 13.04 10.11
C ARG A 186 -3.92 11.56 10.11
N TYR A 187 -3.68 10.89 9.00
CA TYR A 187 -3.75 9.44 8.89
C TYR A 187 -2.35 8.82 8.89
N GLY A 188 -1.41 9.44 8.18
CA GLY A 188 -0.07 8.91 7.98
C GLY A 188 -0.02 7.70 7.03
N PHE A 189 1.11 7.50 6.35
CA PHE A 189 1.30 6.39 5.41
C PHE A 189 2.61 5.65 5.69
N HIS A 190 2.94 4.66 4.86
CA HIS A 190 4.05 3.73 5.11
C HIS A 190 3.96 2.96 6.44
N GLY A 191 2.76 2.85 7.04
CA GLY A 191 2.57 2.20 8.32
C GLY A 191 2.96 0.73 8.33
N THR A 192 2.80 0.01 7.21
CA THR A 192 3.31 -1.37 7.08
C THR A 192 4.84 -1.43 7.21
N SER A 193 5.56 -0.47 6.64
CA SER A 193 7.02 -0.39 6.73
C SER A 193 7.48 0.01 8.14
N HIS A 194 6.87 1.05 8.71
CA HIS A 194 7.18 1.48 10.09
C HIS A 194 6.87 0.38 11.11
N ARG A 195 5.75 -0.33 10.94
CA ARG A 195 5.40 -1.50 11.75
C ARG A 195 6.42 -2.61 11.61
N TYR A 196 6.85 -2.93 10.38
CA TYR A 196 7.87 -3.96 10.14
C TYR A 196 9.19 -3.61 10.83
N ILE A 197 9.71 -2.39 10.64
CA ILE A 197 10.97 -1.93 11.25
C ILE A 197 10.87 -1.93 12.78
N THR A 198 9.72 -1.50 13.33
CA THR A 198 9.49 -1.54 14.78
C THR A 198 9.58 -2.95 15.34
N ASN A 199 8.94 -3.93 14.69
CA ASN A 199 9.01 -5.33 15.11
C ASN A 199 10.41 -5.91 14.91
N LYS A 200 11.08 -5.59 13.80
CA LYS A 200 12.43 -6.07 13.54
C LYS A 200 13.45 -5.51 14.52
N TYR A 201 13.30 -4.24 14.91
CA TYR A 201 14.10 -3.64 15.96
C TYR A 201 13.92 -4.38 17.30
N ALA A 202 12.66 -4.68 17.66
CA ALA A 202 12.33 -5.45 18.87
C ALA A 202 13.06 -6.80 18.88
N GLU A 203 13.00 -7.53 17.77
CA GLU A 203 13.63 -8.84 17.57
C GLU A 203 15.17 -8.75 17.68
N VAL A 204 15.81 -7.90 16.88
CA VAL A 204 17.27 -7.81 16.79
C VAL A 204 17.90 -7.31 18.09
N THR A 205 17.21 -6.45 18.83
CA THR A 205 17.68 -5.93 20.12
C THR A 205 17.22 -6.76 21.32
N ASN A 206 16.42 -7.80 21.09
CA ASN A 206 15.74 -8.57 22.14
C ASN A 206 14.97 -7.66 23.13
N THR A 207 14.39 -6.58 22.62
CA THR A 207 13.58 -5.63 23.39
C THR A 207 12.11 -6.02 23.25
N PRO A 208 11.36 -6.23 24.35
CA PRO A 208 9.92 -6.43 24.29
C PRO A 208 9.21 -5.30 23.51
N LEU A 209 8.26 -5.65 22.64
CA LEU A 209 7.62 -4.68 21.73
C LEU A 209 7.00 -3.48 22.47
N ASP A 210 6.40 -3.71 23.63
CA ASP A 210 5.79 -2.70 24.51
C ASP A 210 6.82 -1.76 25.18
N LYS A 211 8.11 -2.04 25.03
CA LYS A 211 9.23 -1.20 25.48
C LYS A 211 9.99 -0.53 24.33
N VAL A 212 9.61 -0.79 23.07
CA VAL A 212 10.26 -0.18 21.91
C VAL A 212 9.89 1.29 21.81
N ASN A 213 10.90 2.15 21.95
CA ASN A 213 10.79 3.60 21.73
C ASN A 213 11.82 4.01 20.67
N ILE A 214 11.35 4.29 19.46
CA ILE A 214 12.22 4.61 18.31
C ILE A 214 11.62 5.73 17.46
N ILE A 215 12.48 6.32 16.64
CA ILE A 215 12.06 7.13 15.50
C ILE A 215 12.39 6.31 14.26
N SER A 216 11.38 5.92 13.48
CA SER A 216 11.56 5.14 12.26
C SER A 216 11.52 6.06 11.04
N LEU A 217 12.55 5.95 10.18
CA LEU A 217 12.67 6.75 8.97
C LEU A 217 12.49 5.82 7.76
N HIS A 218 11.40 6.01 7.01
CA HIS A 218 11.21 5.39 5.71
C HIS A 218 11.60 6.41 4.65
N LEU A 219 12.77 6.26 4.04
CA LEU A 219 13.32 7.21 3.07
C LEU A 219 13.38 6.58 1.68
N GLY A 220 12.60 7.12 0.76
CA GLY A 220 12.49 6.65 -0.62
C GLY A 220 11.92 7.75 -1.51
N ASN A 221 11.29 7.37 -2.63
CA ASN A 221 10.65 8.37 -3.49
C ASN A 221 9.50 9.10 -2.80
N GLY A 222 8.78 8.39 -1.91
CA GLY A 222 7.99 8.98 -0.85
C GLY A 222 8.71 8.74 0.47
N SER A 223 8.79 9.76 1.33
CA SER A 223 9.55 9.69 2.58
C SER A 223 8.70 10.09 3.77
N SER A 224 8.85 9.39 4.89
CA SER A 224 8.12 9.68 6.11
C SER A 224 8.89 9.27 7.36
N VAL A 225 8.67 10.01 8.45
CA VAL A 225 9.14 9.65 9.79
C VAL A 225 7.95 9.24 10.65
N ALA A 226 8.12 8.24 11.51
CA ALA A 226 7.17 7.94 12.57
C ALA A 226 7.86 7.91 13.95
N ALA A 227 7.23 8.52 14.94
CA ALA A 227 7.60 8.40 16.33
C ALA A 227 6.85 7.20 16.93
N VAL A 228 7.60 6.25 17.47
CA VAL A 228 7.07 5.03 18.06
C VAL A 228 7.38 5.00 19.54
N LYS A 229 6.36 4.81 20.37
CA LYS A 229 6.47 4.69 21.82
C LYS A 229 5.73 3.46 22.31
N GLY A 230 6.43 2.58 23.01
CA GLY A 230 5.92 1.28 23.43
C GLY A 230 5.37 0.44 22.28
N GLY A 231 6.06 0.46 21.14
CA GLY A 231 5.67 -0.27 19.93
C GLY A 231 4.47 0.30 19.17
N LYS A 232 3.88 1.42 19.64
CA LYS A 232 2.75 2.10 19.01
C LYS A 232 3.18 3.41 18.35
N CYS A 233 2.58 3.74 17.21
CA CYS A 233 2.81 5.03 16.58
C CYS A 233 2.15 6.14 17.41
N VAL A 234 2.93 7.12 17.84
CA VAL A 234 2.43 8.29 18.57
C VAL A 234 2.46 9.56 17.74
N ASP A 235 3.20 9.59 16.63
CA ASP A 235 3.20 10.68 15.64
C ASP A 235 3.81 10.22 14.31
N THR A 236 3.48 10.88 13.20
CA THR A 236 4.02 10.59 11.88
C THR A 236 4.03 11.82 10.98
N SER A 237 5.06 11.97 10.15
CA SER A 237 5.25 13.19 9.35
C SER A 237 4.17 13.37 8.26
N MET A 238 3.76 12.28 7.60
CA MET A 238 2.69 12.34 6.61
C MET A 238 1.32 12.57 7.25
N GLY A 239 0.47 13.26 6.49
CA GLY A 239 -0.73 13.90 6.97
C GLY A 239 -2.04 13.20 6.65
N PHE A 240 -3.01 14.04 6.28
CA PHE A 240 -4.22 13.66 5.55
C PHE A 240 -3.87 12.98 4.21
N THR A 241 -2.83 13.46 3.55
CA THR A 241 -2.28 12.88 2.31
C THR A 241 -0.79 12.56 2.48
N PRO A 242 -0.18 11.79 1.54
CA PRO A 242 1.27 11.57 1.52
C PRO A 242 2.11 12.82 1.15
N LEU A 243 1.51 14.02 1.05
CA LEU A 243 2.21 15.25 0.71
C LEU A 243 2.98 15.83 1.91
N GLU A 244 2.36 15.82 3.10
CA GLU A 244 2.88 16.48 4.30
C GLU A 244 4.17 15.83 4.83
N GLY A 245 5.02 16.64 5.45
CA GLY A 245 6.23 16.23 6.15
C GLY A 245 7.49 16.48 5.33
N LEU A 246 8.24 15.40 5.08
CA LEU A 246 9.57 15.50 4.47
C LEU A 246 9.50 15.91 3.00
N LEU A 247 10.55 16.57 2.52
CA LEU A 247 10.84 16.68 1.09
C LEU A 247 10.97 15.27 0.49
N MET A 248 10.39 15.05 -0.68
CA MET A 248 10.41 13.76 -1.38
C MET A 248 10.91 13.91 -2.82
N GLY A 249 10.83 12.85 -3.63
CA GLY A 249 11.36 12.90 -4.99
C GLY A 249 10.66 13.91 -5.89
N THR A 250 9.33 14.01 -5.78
CA THR A 250 8.49 14.92 -6.60
C THR A 250 7.39 15.58 -5.77
N ARG A 251 7.51 15.58 -4.44
CA ARG A 251 6.55 16.21 -3.53
C ARG A 251 7.26 17.23 -2.68
N CYS A 252 6.63 18.38 -2.45
CA CYS A 252 7.22 19.51 -1.76
C CYS A 252 7.46 19.25 -0.27
N GLY A 253 6.65 18.40 0.38
CA GLY A 253 6.67 18.28 1.84
C GLY A 253 6.00 19.50 2.49
N ASP A 254 6.42 19.83 3.70
CA ASP A 254 5.91 20.97 4.45
C ASP A 254 6.29 22.31 3.80
N LEU A 255 5.28 23.18 3.67
CA LEU A 255 5.41 24.56 3.23
C LEU A 255 4.42 25.45 3.96
N ASP A 256 4.61 26.77 3.89
CA ASP A 256 3.61 27.73 4.38
C ASP A 256 2.34 27.61 3.53
N ALA A 257 1.22 27.23 4.16
CA ALA A 257 -0.06 27.02 3.50
C ALA A 257 -0.55 28.24 2.70
N SER A 258 -0.13 29.46 3.06
CA SER A 258 -0.47 30.69 2.31
C SER A 258 0.25 30.82 0.97
N ILE A 259 1.30 30.04 0.69
CA ILE A 259 1.99 30.04 -0.60
C ILE A 259 1.08 29.49 -1.71
N LEU A 260 0.30 28.44 -1.43
CA LEU A 260 -0.57 27.82 -2.43
C LEU A 260 -1.62 28.78 -3.01
N PRO A 261 -2.47 29.45 -2.22
CA PRO A 261 -3.42 30.42 -2.76
C PRO A 261 -2.73 31.60 -3.44
N PHE A 262 -1.56 32.03 -2.96
CA PHE A 262 -0.78 33.09 -3.60
C PHE A 262 -0.33 32.69 -5.02
N ILE A 263 0.22 31.49 -5.20
CA ILE A 263 0.62 30.98 -6.52
C ILE A 263 -0.61 30.78 -7.41
N MET A 264 -1.70 30.22 -6.87
CA MET A 264 -2.96 30.07 -7.60
C MET A 264 -3.46 31.39 -8.18
N GLU A 265 -3.43 32.46 -7.38
CA GLU A 265 -3.86 33.79 -7.82
C GLU A 265 -2.90 34.38 -8.87
N LYS A 266 -1.57 34.25 -8.67
CA LYS A 266 -0.57 34.85 -9.58
C LYS A 266 -0.49 34.16 -10.94
N GLU A 267 -0.62 32.84 -10.96
CA GLU A 267 -0.49 32.00 -12.16
C GLU A 267 -1.87 31.58 -12.71
N ASN A 268 -2.96 32.04 -12.09
CA ASN A 268 -4.34 31.68 -12.42
C ASN A 268 -4.56 30.15 -12.49
N LEU A 269 -4.02 29.43 -11.50
CA LEU A 269 -4.09 27.97 -11.45
C LEU A 269 -5.35 27.49 -10.76
N THR A 270 -5.93 26.44 -11.31
CA THR A 270 -7.00 25.65 -10.67
C THR A 270 -6.44 24.79 -9.52
N PRO A 271 -7.28 24.34 -8.56
CA PRO A 271 -6.85 23.42 -7.51
C PRO A 271 -6.16 22.16 -8.05
N ALA A 272 -6.63 21.60 -9.19
CA ALA A 272 -6.03 20.42 -9.80
C ALA A 272 -4.64 20.68 -10.39
N GLN A 273 -4.41 21.89 -10.95
CA GLN A 273 -3.09 22.28 -11.43
C GLN A 273 -2.12 22.47 -10.27
N VAL A 274 -2.58 23.00 -9.14
CA VAL A 274 -1.74 23.11 -7.93
C VAL A 274 -1.47 21.76 -7.28
N ASP A 275 -2.45 20.84 -7.23
CA ASP A 275 -2.22 19.47 -6.78
C ASP A 275 -1.16 18.74 -7.64
N THR A 276 -1.09 19.05 -8.94
CA THR A 276 -0.05 18.52 -9.84
C THR A 276 1.32 19.18 -9.62
N LEU A 277 1.34 20.42 -9.11
CA LEU A 277 2.56 21.20 -8.88
C LEU A 277 3.31 20.75 -7.61
N ILE A 278 2.58 20.26 -6.59
CA ILE A 278 3.08 20.06 -5.22
C ILE A 278 3.46 18.62 -4.88
#